data_AF-A0AAE3E491-F1
#
_entry.id   AF-A0AAE3E491-F1
#
_cell.length_a   1.000
_cell.length_b   1.000
_cell.length_c   1.000
_cell.angle_alpha   90.00
_cell.angle_beta   90.00
_cell.angle_gamma   90.00
#
_symmetry.space_group_name_H-M   'P 1'
#
loop_
_entity.id
_entity.type
_entity.pdbx_description
1 polymer ?
#
loop_
_entity_poly.entity_id
_entity_poly.type
_entity_poly.pdbx_seq_one_letter_code
_entity_poly.pdbx_strand_id
1 'polypeptide(L)'
;MQENIVILGTGFIAGYLNRGLHYLFSELRQPMVGNVCAIGKHPEKLASRTNILKDCVLCTDPIDSVLFKFHPTILIVAVPPTVSVDIAKTILLPYYNTLRAASQPLPDLYSFTPTPDENWYANLLGNDVSIVKILPNIFTDVHGIDITSVGINTISPTPAFKHSSRRALLDLLLTPYGKTVSLSASQALIFLAGKITSHVCCEACFCIHEAAQKAGLSVTLNDIGKAFQYAQRSFTKFFDDPIPSLRRNDALPPTMQEFMHHFSDSWFGGLHDFTTSMPVCVSDEEALSLDVYSYALNTIAIAVKTKEELEQDTKNAATKGGILERGVEYFYEVIESELGNQAFSAACDHPISSGYWETLRSQVCSLSREAYERSLHLTSH
;
A
#
# COMPACT_ATOMS: atom_id res chain seq x y z
N MET A 1 18.61 23.41 11.70
CA MET A 1 19.60 22.34 11.48
C MET A 1 19.47 21.93 10.03
N GLN A 2 20.58 21.78 9.31
CA GLN A 2 20.56 21.33 7.92
C GLN A 2 20.33 19.81 7.91
N GLU A 3 19.35 19.34 7.14
CA GLU A 3 19.04 17.91 7.05
C GLU A 3 19.79 17.28 5.87
N ASN A 4 20.51 16.19 6.15
CA ASN A 4 21.24 15.43 5.15
C ASN A 4 20.65 14.03 5.07
N ILE A 5 20.15 13.64 3.91
CA ILE A 5 19.51 12.34 3.69
C ILE A 5 20.36 11.50 2.74
N VAL A 6 20.63 10.26 3.13
CA VAL A 6 21.25 9.27 2.24
C VAL A 6 20.25 8.16 1.95
N ILE A 7 19.99 7.90 0.67
CA ILE A 7 19.11 6.85 0.15
C ILE A 7 19.97 5.70 -0.36
N LEU A 8 19.80 4.53 0.24
CA LEU A 8 20.43 3.29 -0.17
C LEU A 8 19.53 2.64 -1.22
N GLY A 9 19.95 2.68 -2.49
CA GLY A 9 19.20 2.17 -3.63
C GLY A 9 18.58 3.27 -4.49
N THR A 10 18.49 3.00 -5.80
CA THR A 10 17.91 3.90 -6.81
C THR A 10 16.77 3.23 -7.59
N GLY A 11 16.14 2.22 -6.97
CA GLY A 11 15.03 1.47 -7.53
C GLY A 11 13.71 2.26 -7.53
N PHE A 12 12.61 1.53 -7.71
CA PHE A 12 11.26 2.10 -7.76
C PHE A 12 10.94 2.97 -6.54
N ILE A 13 11.21 2.47 -5.32
CA ILE A 13 10.94 3.20 -4.07
C ILE A 13 11.71 4.53 -4.00
N ALA A 14 12.97 4.56 -4.41
CA ALA A 14 13.75 5.79 -4.40
C ALA A 14 13.13 6.85 -5.33
N GLY A 15 12.71 6.44 -6.53
CA GLY A 15 12.04 7.34 -7.46
C GLY A 15 10.67 7.80 -6.96
N TYR A 16 9.91 6.89 -6.35
CA TYR A 16 8.64 7.19 -5.69
C TYR A 16 8.81 8.27 -4.62
N LEU A 17 9.86 8.16 -3.78
CA LEU A 17 10.12 9.09 -2.68
C LEU A 17 10.36 10.54 -3.09
N ASN A 18 10.64 10.80 -4.37
CA ASN A 18 11.02 12.13 -4.85
C ASN A 18 9.97 13.21 -4.52
N ARG A 19 8.67 12.90 -4.64
CA ARG A 19 7.58 13.86 -4.31
C ARG A 19 7.63 14.26 -2.84
N GLY A 20 7.80 13.29 -1.96
CA GLY A 20 7.92 13.43 -0.52
C GLY A 20 9.17 14.21 -0.10
N LEU A 21 10.31 13.92 -0.74
CA LEU A 21 11.56 14.63 -0.49
C LEU A 21 11.43 16.11 -0.88
N HIS A 22 10.86 16.42 -2.04
CA HIS A 22 10.59 17.80 -2.45
C HIS A 22 9.68 18.52 -1.45
N TYR A 23 8.62 17.87 -0.99
CA TYR A 23 7.72 18.43 0.00
C TYR A 23 8.44 18.72 1.33
N LEU A 24 9.16 17.73 1.86
CA LEU A 24 9.95 17.87 3.08
C LEU A 24 10.93 19.04 3.01
N PHE A 25 11.76 19.10 1.95
CA PHE A 25 12.77 20.14 1.81
C PHE A 25 12.16 21.53 1.55
N SER A 26 11.00 21.60 0.89
CA SER A 26 10.20 22.82 0.75
C SER A 26 9.73 23.35 2.11
N GLU A 27 9.14 22.47 2.94
CA GLU A 27 8.66 22.82 4.28
C GLU A 27 9.82 23.22 5.22
N LEU A 28 10.96 22.54 5.09
CA LEU A 28 12.18 22.90 5.82
C LEU A 28 12.85 24.18 5.30
N ARG A 29 12.42 24.70 4.14
CA ARG A 29 13.04 25.84 3.43
C ARG A 29 14.53 25.62 3.17
N GLN A 30 14.89 24.39 2.76
CA GLN A 30 16.26 23.97 2.46
C GLN A 30 16.34 23.45 1.02
N PRO A 31 17.48 23.65 0.32
CA PRO A 31 17.67 23.04 -0.99
C PRO A 31 17.78 21.52 -0.84
N MET A 32 17.15 20.76 -1.73
CA MET A 32 17.35 19.31 -1.81
C MET A 32 18.72 18.97 -2.43
N VAL A 33 19.13 19.75 -3.43
CA VAL A 33 20.42 19.63 -4.12
C VAL A 33 21.56 19.79 -3.13
N GLY A 34 22.43 18.79 -3.06
CA GLY A 34 23.56 18.75 -2.13
C GLY A 34 23.22 18.25 -0.73
N ASN A 35 21.93 18.06 -0.40
CA ASN A 35 21.46 17.58 0.90
C ASN A 35 20.80 16.20 0.82
N VAL A 36 20.45 15.72 -0.36
CA VAL A 36 19.98 14.35 -0.58
C VAL A 36 20.94 13.62 -1.51
N CYS A 37 21.44 12.47 -1.08
CA CYS A 37 22.32 11.61 -1.85
C CYS A 37 21.69 10.23 -2.06
N ALA A 38 21.56 9.78 -3.30
CA ALA A 38 21.07 8.44 -3.63
C ALA A 38 22.20 7.58 -4.19
N ILE A 39 22.41 6.41 -3.59
CA ILE A 39 23.52 5.51 -3.92
C ILE A 39 23.02 4.34 -4.77
N GLY A 40 23.63 4.17 -5.94
CA GLY A 40 23.34 3.06 -6.86
C GLY A 40 24.59 2.29 -7.25
N LYS A 41 24.50 0.96 -7.33
CA LYS A 41 25.65 0.09 -7.68
C LYS A 41 26.06 0.14 -9.16
N HIS A 42 25.16 0.57 -10.05
CA HIS A 42 25.36 0.47 -11.50
C HIS A 42 25.24 1.85 -12.16
N PRO A 43 26.34 2.46 -12.63
CA PRO A 43 26.34 3.78 -13.26
C PRO A 43 25.32 3.91 -14.41
N GLU A 44 25.18 2.87 -15.21
CA GLU A 44 24.30 2.85 -16.38
C GLU A 44 22.81 2.86 -16.00
N LYS A 45 22.48 2.24 -14.86
CA LYS A 45 21.12 2.31 -14.28
C LYS A 45 20.88 3.62 -13.54
N LEU A 46 21.91 4.35 -13.13
CA LEU A 46 21.77 5.68 -12.53
C LEU A 46 21.47 6.73 -13.60
N ALA A 47 22.09 6.64 -14.78
CA ALA A 47 21.84 7.56 -15.89
C ALA A 47 20.38 7.56 -16.35
N SER A 48 19.71 6.39 -16.37
CA SER A 48 18.27 6.31 -16.68
C SER A 48 17.35 6.81 -15.56
N ARG A 49 17.90 7.13 -14.39
CA ARG A 49 17.17 7.63 -13.20
C ARG A 49 17.39 9.12 -12.96
N THR A 50 18.28 9.77 -13.71
CA THR A 50 18.58 11.21 -13.58
C THR A 50 17.32 12.07 -13.68
N ASN A 51 16.35 11.72 -14.52
CA ASN A 51 15.11 12.50 -14.62
C ASN A 51 14.18 12.34 -13.39
N ILE A 52 14.23 11.19 -12.72
CA ILE A 52 13.35 10.85 -11.59
C ILE A 52 13.95 11.36 -10.27
N LEU A 53 15.29 11.35 -10.16
CA LEU A 53 16.05 11.75 -8.97
C LEU A 53 16.90 13.00 -9.26
N LYS A 54 16.40 13.92 -10.10
CA LYS A 54 17.19 15.01 -10.72
C LYS A 54 17.83 15.97 -9.72
N ASP A 55 17.22 16.13 -8.55
CA ASP A 55 17.66 17.04 -7.50
C ASP A 55 18.41 16.30 -6.37
N CYS A 56 18.66 14.99 -6.53
CA CYS A 56 19.52 14.20 -5.67
C CYS A 56 20.96 14.17 -6.22
N VAL A 57 21.94 14.15 -5.32
CA VAL A 57 23.31 13.75 -5.66
C VAL A 57 23.31 12.24 -5.95
N LEU A 58 23.64 11.85 -7.17
CA LEU A 58 23.70 10.44 -7.59
C LEU A 58 25.13 9.91 -7.43
N CYS A 59 25.32 8.93 -6.55
CA CYS A 59 26.64 8.39 -6.21
C CYS A 59 26.77 6.91 -6.55
N THR A 60 27.95 6.53 -7.03
CA THR A 60 28.39 5.13 -7.21
C THR A 60 29.50 4.75 -6.24
N ASP A 61 29.95 5.70 -5.42
CA ASP A 61 30.99 5.49 -4.41
C ASP A 61 30.54 4.43 -3.38
N PRO A 62 31.50 3.75 -2.72
CA PRO A 62 31.20 2.84 -1.61
C PRO A 62 30.31 3.51 -0.56
N ILE A 63 29.30 2.78 -0.06
CA ILE A 63 28.27 3.33 0.82
C ILE A 63 28.90 3.95 2.07
N ASP A 64 29.82 3.25 2.73
CA ASP A 64 30.57 3.72 3.89
C ASP A 64 31.27 5.06 3.64
N SER A 65 31.95 5.20 2.49
CA SER A 65 32.61 6.46 2.11
C SER A 65 31.60 7.61 1.98
N VAL A 66 30.44 7.35 1.36
CA VAL A 66 29.37 8.36 1.26
C VAL A 66 28.83 8.72 2.63
N LEU A 67 28.60 7.76 3.53
CA LEU A 67 28.11 8.02 4.88
C LEU A 67 29.03 8.95 5.67
N PHE A 68 30.34 8.69 5.66
CA PHE A 68 31.31 9.55 6.34
C PHE A 68 31.52 10.90 5.66
N LYS A 69 31.24 11.03 4.36
CA LYS A 69 31.32 12.31 3.64
C LYS A 69 30.08 13.18 3.90
N PHE A 70 28.90 12.57 3.91
CA PHE A 70 27.62 13.29 3.93
C PHE A 70 27.09 13.52 5.35
N HIS A 71 27.54 12.74 6.33
CA HIS A 71 27.05 12.77 7.72
C HIS A 71 25.52 12.85 7.79
N PRO A 72 24.80 11.85 7.25
CA PRO A 72 23.35 11.90 7.19
C PRO A 72 22.73 11.98 8.57
N THR A 73 21.62 12.71 8.66
CA THR A 73 20.69 12.70 9.79
C THR A 73 19.59 11.65 9.62
N ILE A 74 19.31 11.27 8.36
CA ILE A 74 18.34 10.23 7.99
C ILE A 74 18.98 9.29 6.95
N LEU A 75 18.85 7.99 7.20
CA LEU A 75 19.20 6.91 6.29
C LEU A 75 17.93 6.25 5.77
N ILE A 76 17.72 6.27 4.47
CA ILE A 76 16.59 5.60 3.81
C ILE A 76 17.08 4.30 3.18
N VAL A 77 16.50 3.17 3.58
CA VAL A 77 16.82 1.85 3.01
C VAL A 77 15.75 1.47 1.98
N ALA A 78 16.12 1.55 0.70
CA ALA A 78 15.25 1.30 -0.45
C ALA A 78 15.86 0.26 -1.41
N VAL A 79 16.55 -0.73 -0.86
CA VAL A 79 17.15 -1.87 -1.58
C VAL A 79 16.30 -3.15 -1.41
N PRO A 80 16.50 -4.19 -2.25
CA PRO A 80 15.87 -5.49 -2.03
C PRO A 80 16.22 -6.11 -0.66
N PRO A 81 15.34 -6.95 -0.07
CA PRO A 81 15.52 -7.53 1.27
C PRO A 81 16.89 -8.18 1.52
N THR A 82 17.37 -9.01 0.59
CA THR A 82 18.66 -9.71 0.71
C THR A 82 19.82 -8.72 0.77
N VAL A 83 19.80 -7.71 -0.09
CA VAL A 83 20.80 -6.63 -0.12
C VAL A 83 20.74 -5.79 1.16
N SER A 84 19.54 -5.59 1.71
CA SER A 84 19.33 -4.85 2.94
C SER A 84 20.01 -5.49 4.15
N VAL A 85 19.86 -6.81 4.29
CA VAL A 85 20.50 -7.59 5.37
C VAL A 85 22.02 -7.46 5.31
N ASP A 86 22.59 -7.62 4.12
CA ASP A 86 24.04 -7.54 3.91
C ASP A 86 24.57 -6.13 4.23
N ILE A 87 23.91 -5.09 3.73
CA ILE A 87 24.28 -3.69 4.00
C ILE A 87 24.19 -3.39 5.50
N ALA A 88 23.13 -3.84 6.17
CA ALA A 88 22.94 -3.59 7.60
C ALA A 88 24.08 -4.19 8.43
N LYS A 89 24.48 -5.44 8.14
CA LYS A 89 25.53 -6.15 8.87
C LYS A 89 26.93 -5.62 8.56
N THR A 90 27.23 -5.40 7.28
CA THR A 90 28.60 -5.14 6.83
C THR A 90 28.96 -3.65 6.76
N ILE A 91 27.97 -2.76 6.72
CA ILE A 91 28.19 -1.32 6.52
C ILE A 91 27.53 -0.50 7.64
N LEU A 92 26.22 -0.66 7.86
CA LEU A 92 25.51 0.17 8.84
C LEU A 92 25.96 -0.10 10.27
N LEU A 93 26.06 -1.37 10.68
CA LEU A 93 26.51 -1.71 12.03
C LEU A 93 27.90 -1.13 12.34
N PRO A 94 28.95 -1.32 11.51
CA PRO A 94 30.22 -0.62 11.71
C PRO A 94 30.09 0.90 11.78
N TYR A 95 29.31 1.51 10.87
CA TYR A 95 29.12 2.96 10.84
C TYR A 95 28.48 3.50 12.13
N TYR A 96 27.38 2.91 12.59
CA TYR A 96 26.74 3.28 13.86
C TYR A 96 27.67 3.07 15.06
N ASN A 97 28.47 1.99 15.08
CA ASN A 97 29.47 1.77 16.13
C ASN A 97 30.56 2.85 16.15
N THR A 98 31.03 3.30 14.98
CA THR A 98 31.98 4.41 14.88
C THR A 98 31.38 5.70 15.42
N LEU A 99 30.15 6.05 15.03
CA LEU A 99 29.47 7.25 15.55
C LEU A 99 29.28 7.17 17.06
N ARG A 100 28.84 6.01 17.58
CA ARG A 100 28.63 5.77 19.01
C ARG A 100 29.93 5.91 19.79
N ALA A 101 31.03 5.32 19.31
CA ALA A 101 32.35 5.46 19.93
C ALA A 101 32.84 6.91 19.96
N ALA A 102 32.49 7.70 18.94
CA ALA A 102 32.79 9.12 18.87
C ALA A 102 31.77 10.03 19.58
N SER A 103 30.76 9.46 20.26
CA SER A 103 29.64 10.20 20.88
C SER A 103 28.94 11.16 19.89
N GLN A 104 28.89 10.79 18.62
CA GLN A 104 28.22 11.56 17.58
C GLN A 104 26.73 11.20 17.51
N PRO A 105 25.86 12.13 17.06
CA PRO A 105 24.46 11.84 16.82
C PRO A 105 24.27 10.68 15.84
N LEU A 106 23.36 9.75 16.16
CA LEU A 106 23.04 8.62 15.30
C LEU A 106 21.94 9.05 14.30
N PRO A 107 22.06 8.71 13.00
CA PRO A 107 20.98 8.95 12.04
C PRO A 107 19.77 8.05 12.31
N ASP A 108 18.60 8.58 11.99
CA ASP A 108 17.38 7.78 11.97
C ASP A 108 17.41 6.82 10.77
N LEU A 109 16.88 5.61 10.93
CA LEU A 109 16.81 4.62 9.85
C LEU A 109 15.36 4.41 9.39
N TYR A 110 15.08 4.81 8.15
CA TYR A 110 13.78 4.66 7.49
C TYR A 110 13.86 3.48 6.54
N SER A 111 13.26 2.35 6.92
CA SER A 111 13.29 1.13 6.12
C SER A 111 12.02 0.98 5.30
N PHE A 112 12.15 0.94 3.97
CA PHE A 112 11.06 0.62 3.05
C PHE A 112 11.06 -0.87 2.62
N THR A 113 11.88 -1.69 3.28
CA THR A 113 11.96 -3.13 2.98
C THR A 113 10.82 -3.88 3.68
N PRO A 114 10.09 -4.77 2.99
CA PRO A 114 9.06 -5.61 3.63
C PRO A 114 9.63 -6.48 4.75
N THR A 115 10.84 -6.99 4.55
CA THR A 115 11.68 -7.68 5.53
C THR A 115 13.14 -7.25 5.32
N PRO A 116 13.97 -7.19 6.38
CA PRO A 116 13.64 -7.41 7.79
C PRO A 116 12.73 -6.33 8.40
N ASP A 117 12.15 -6.62 9.56
CA ASP A 117 11.32 -5.68 10.32
C ASP A 117 12.15 -4.73 11.20
N GLU A 118 11.48 -3.77 11.84
CA GLU A 118 12.10 -2.77 12.71
C GLU A 118 12.83 -3.37 13.91
N ASN A 119 12.33 -4.49 14.46
CA ASN A 119 12.94 -5.15 15.62
C ASN A 119 14.22 -5.86 15.23
N TRP A 120 14.27 -6.46 14.05
CA TRP A 120 15.50 -7.05 13.51
C TRP A 120 16.62 -5.99 13.40
N TYR A 121 16.32 -4.81 12.86
CA TYR A 121 17.29 -3.72 12.79
C TYR A 121 17.70 -3.24 14.19
N ALA A 122 16.74 -3.10 15.12
CA ALA A 122 17.04 -2.68 16.49
C ALA A 122 17.95 -3.68 17.23
N ASN A 123 17.69 -4.97 17.07
CA ASN A 123 18.51 -6.05 17.62
C ASN A 123 19.94 -6.04 17.05
N LEU A 124 20.10 -5.68 15.77
CA LEU A 124 21.41 -5.60 15.13
C LEU A 124 22.16 -4.31 15.46
N LEU A 125 21.51 -3.15 15.34
CA LEU A 125 22.15 -1.83 15.38
C LEU A 125 22.17 -1.19 16.77
N GLY A 126 21.29 -1.65 17.67
CA GLY A 126 21.09 -1.13 19.02
C GLY A 126 19.75 -0.44 19.21
N ASN A 127 19.18 -0.58 20.42
CA ASN A 127 17.89 0.02 20.80
C ASN A 127 17.93 1.55 20.96
N ASP A 128 19.12 2.15 20.93
CA ASP A 128 19.36 3.59 20.91
C ASP A 128 19.20 4.20 19.51
N VAL A 129 19.13 3.38 18.46
CA VAL A 129 18.90 3.84 17.09
C VAL A 129 17.40 4.03 16.86
N SER A 130 17.04 5.24 16.39
CA SER A 130 15.67 5.56 15.98
C SER A 130 15.37 4.90 14.63
N ILE A 131 14.52 3.87 14.62
CA ILE A 131 14.23 3.05 13.43
C ILE A 131 12.73 3.06 13.18
N VAL A 132 12.34 3.16 11.92
CA VAL A 132 10.96 3.01 11.48
C VAL A 132 10.91 2.17 10.20
N LYS A 133 10.08 1.14 10.21
CA LYS A 133 9.68 0.41 9.01
C LYS A 133 8.50 1.12 8.37
N ILE A 134 8.48 1.21 7.04
CA ILE A 134 7.48 1.94 6.28
C ILE A 134 6.97 1.01 5.17
N LEU A 135 5.66 0.79 5.14
CA LEU A 135 4.95 0.23 4.00
C LEU A 135 4.20 1.39 3.32
N PRO A 136 4.76 1.97 2.24
CA PRO A 136 4.21 3.17 1.64
C PRO A 136 2.95 2.89 0.82
N ASN A 137 2.12 3.91 0.68
CA ASN A 137 1.12 3.96 -0.38
C ASN A 137 1.79 4.30 -1.73
N ILE A 138 2.03 3.30 -2.57
CA ILE A 138 2.72 3.51 -3.85
C ILE A 138 1.84 4.12 -4.95
N PHE A 139 0.55 4.33 -4.69
CA PHE A 139 -0.43 4.81 -5.65
C PHE A 139 -0.78 6.28 -5.38
N THR A 140 -0.45 7.16 -6.31
CA THR A 140 -0.76 8.60 -6.21
C THR A 140 -1.66 9.09 -7.34
N ASP A 141 -1.75 8.33 -8.43
CA ASP A 141 -2.55 8.61 -9.60
C ASP A 141 -3.17 7.32 -10.16
N VAL A 142 -4.38 7.43 -10.71
CA VAL A 142 -4.99 6.41 -11.57
C VAL A 142 -5.59 7.12 -12.79
N HIS A 143 -4.97 6.96 -13.96
CA HIS A 143 -5.45 7.56 -15.23
C HIS A 143 -5.67 9.08 -15.13
N GLY A 144 -4.77 9.80 -14.46
CA GLY A 144 -4.85 11.26 -14.30
C GLY A 144 -5.74 11.72 -13.12
N ILE A 145 -6.31 10.79 -12.36
CA ILE A 145 -7.06 11.07 -11.14
C ILE A 145 -6.09 11.01 -9.96
N ASP A 146 -5.89 12.15 -9.29
CA ASP A 146 -5.15 12.20 -8.02
C ASP A 146 -5.91 11.41 -6.95
N ILE A 147 -5.27 10.35 -6.44
CA ILE A 147 -5.81 9.46 -5.40
C ILE A 147 -5.02 9.57 -4.09
N THR A 148 -4.17 10.58 -3.96
CA THR A 148 -3.34 10.80 -2.75
C THR A 148 -4.20 10.85 -1.47
N SER A 149 -5.41 11.40 -1.58
CA SER A 149 -6.37 11.57 -0.50
C SER A 149 -6.92 10.25 0.09
N VAL A 150 -6.87 9.16 -0.68
CA VAL A 150 -7.24 7.79 -0.22
C VAL A 150 -6.01 6.91 0.03
N GLY A 151 -4.82 7.51 -0.02
CA GLY A 151 -3.57 6.83 0.25
C GLY A 151 -3.35 6.52 1.73
N ILE A 152 -2.84 5.32 2.03
CA ILE A 152 -2.44 4.93 3.39
C ILE A 152 -1.02 4.40 3.42
N ASN A 153 -0.16 5.10 4.17
CA ASN A 153 1.14 4.64 4.60
C ASN A 153 1.02 3.97 5.97
N THR A 154 1.64 2.81 6.13
CA THR A 154 1.79 2.17 7.44
C THR A 154 3.22 2.33 7.92
N ILE A 155 3.39 2.74 9.17
CA ILE A 155 4.69 2.83 9.81
C ILE A 155 4.77 1.94 11.06
N SER A 156 5.90 1.28 11.27
CA SER A 156 6.19 0.47 12.45
C SER A 156 7.45 1.01 13.13
N PRO A 157 7.29 1.92 14.12
CA PRO A 157 8.40 2.58 14.78
C PRO A 157 8.89 1.80 16.00
N THR A 158 10.21 1.79 16.21
CA THR A 158 10.81 1.33 17.47
C THR A 158 10.51 2.31 18.61
N PRO A 159 10.65 1.91 19.89
CA PRO A 159 10.46 2.82 21.02
C PRO A 159 11.32 4.09 20.93
N ALA A 160 12.59 3.98 20.50
CA ALA A 160 13.47 5.12 20.29
C ALA A 160 12.89 6.12 19.28
N PHE A 161 12.33 5.63 18.17
CA PHE A 161 11.73 6.49 17.14
C PHE A 161 10.46 7.19 17.64
N LYS A 162 9.61 6.50 18.41
CA LYS A 162 8.38 7.09 18.97
C LYS A 162 8.63 8.34 19.82
N HIS A 163 9.79 8.40 20.47
CA HIS A 163 10.20 9.53 21.31
C HIS A 163 11.16 10.49 20.58
N SER A 164 11.46 10.24 19.31
CA SER A 164 12.31 11.11 18.51
C SER A 164 11.57 12.41 18.17
N SER A 165 12.24 13.54 18.37
CA SER A 165 11.78 14.85 17.89
C SER A 165 11.69 14.92 16.36
N ARG A 166 12.26 13.93 15.64
CA ARG A 166 12.26 13.84 14.17
C ARG A 166 11.04 13.11 13.59
N ARG A 167 10.11 12.61 14.41
CA ARG A 167 8.85 12.02 13.91
C ARG A 167 8.11 12.95 12.93
N ALA A 168 8.10 14.25 13.21
CA ALA A 168 7.48 15.25 12.34
C ALA A 168 8.12 15.30 10.94
N LEU A 169 9.41 15.01 10.80
CA LEU A 169 10.08 14.97 9.49
C LEU A 169 9.59 13.79 8.65
N LEU A 170 9.35 12.63 9.28
CA LEU A 170 8.73 11.49 8.61
C LEU A 170 7.30 11.80 8.16
N ASP A 171 6.50 12.42 9.02
CA ASP A 171 5.12 12.77 8.68
C ASP A 171 5.08 13.77 7.51
N LEU A 172 5.98 14.76 7.47
CA LEU A 172 6.16 15.65 6.32
C LEU A 172 6.59 14.90 5.05
N LEU A 173 7.57 14.00 5.16
CA LEU A 173 8.04 13.17 4.04
C LEU A 173 6.90 12.33 3.44
N LEU A 174 5.99 11.83 4.28
CA LEU A 174 4.91 10.95 3.86
C LEU A 174 3.61 11.66 3.47
N THR A 175 3.47 12.95 3.81
CA THR A 175 2.26 13.77 3.54
C THR A 175 1.80 13.67 2.08
N PRO A 176 2.68 13.73 1.06
CA PRO A 176 2.26 13.65 -0.35
C PRO A 176 1.76 12.27 -0.81
N TYR A 177 1.69 11.29 0.08
CA TYR A 177 1.25 9.93 -0.22
C TYR A 177 0.01 9.51 0.59
N GLY A 178 -0.60 10.43 1.31
CA GLY A 178 -1.83 10.21 2.06
C GLY A 178 -1.62 10.02 3.56
N LYS A 179 -2.64 9.44 4.22
CA LYS A 179 -2.67 9.27 5.68
C LYS A 179 -1.55 8.33 6.12
N THR A 180 -0.90 8.65 7.24
CA THR A 180 0.10 7.78 7.87
C THR A 180 -0.47 7.20 9.15
N VAL A 181 -0.46 5.87 9.29
CA VAL A 181 -0.92 5.15 10.48
C VAL A 181 0.21 4.36 11.10
N SER A 182 0.31 4.42 12.43
CA SER A 182 1.34 3.71 13.19
C SER A 182 0.82 2.37 13.67
N LEU A 183 1.43 1.27 13.21
CA LEU A 183 1.05 -0.11 13.50
C LEU A 183 2.31 -0.93 13.81
N SER A 184 2.23 -1.95 14.67
CA SER A 184 3.30 -2.95 14.77
C SER A 184 3.45 -3.70 13.43
N ALA A 185 4.59 -4.36 13.21
CA ALA A 185 4.76 -5.20 12.01
C ALA A 185 3.65 -6.27 11.86
N SER A 186 3.22 -6.89 12.95
CA SER A 186 2.12 -7.86 12.94
C SER A 186 0.77 -7.24 12.58
N GLN A 187 0.48 -6.04 13.07
CA GLN A 187 -0.73 -5.29 12.73
C GLN A 187 -0.72 -4.83 11.27
N ALA A 188 0.43 -4.39 10.77
CA ALA A 188 0.59 -4.02 9.36
C ALA A 188 0.27 -5.20 8.43
N LEU A 189 0.58 -6.44 8.81
CA LEU A 189 0.21 -7.64 8.06
C LEU A 189 -1.31 -7.89 8.06
N ILE A 190 -2.00 -7.64 9.18
CA ILE A 190 -3.48 -7.74 9.24
C ILE A 190 -4.12 -6.79 8.22
N PHE A 191 -3.71 -5.51 8.22
CA PHE A 191 -4.24 -4.54 7.27
C PHE A 191 -3.83 -4.84 5.83
N LEU A 192 -2.65 -5.43 5.61
CA LEU A 192 -2.25 -5.88 4.27
C LEU A 192 -3.15 -7.02 3.77
N ALA A 193 -3.59 -7.92 4.64
CA ALA A 193 -4.55 -8.97 4.29
C ALA A 193 -5.92 -8.38 3.90
N GLY A 194 -6.42 -7.39 4.66
CA GLY A 194 -7.63 -6.65 4.28
C GLY A 194 -7.48 -5.90 2.94
N LYS A 195 -6.31 -5.30 2.68
CA LYS A 195 -5.98 -4.67 1.38
C LYS A 195 -6.06 -5.66 0.21
N ILE A 196 -5.69 -6.91 0.42
CA ILE A 196 -5.76 -7.95 -0.62
C ILE A 196 -7.22 -8.26 -0.96
N THR A 197 -8.08 -8.36 0.03
CA THR A 197 -9.53 -8.50 -0.19
C THR A 197 -10.12 -7.28 -0.92
N SER A 198 -9.61 -6.08 -0.64
CA SER A 198 -9.96 -4.89 -1.43
C SER A 198 -9.48 -5.02 -2.87
N HIS A 199 -8.30 -5.57 -3.13
CA HIS A 199 -7.77 -5.78 -4.48
C HIS A 199 -8.60 -6.79 -5.27
N VAL A 200 -8.97 -7.92 -4.65
CA VAL A 200 -9.69 -9.05 -5.27
C VAL A 200 -11.10 -8.67 -5.77
N CYS A 201 -11.60 -7.48 -5.42
CA CYS A 201 -12.81 -6.97 -6.04
C CYS A 201 -12.68 -6.71 -7.55
N CYS A 202 -11.45 -6.65 -8.09
CA CYS A 202 -11.20 -6.61 -9.53
C CYS A 202 -11.73 -7.86 -10.22
N GLU A 203 -11.34 -9.04 -9.73
CA GLU A 203 -11.76 -10.34 -10.24
C GLU A 203 -13.28 -10.54 -10.09
N ALA A 204 -13.84 -10.08 -8.98
CA ALA A 204 -15.29 -10.04 -8.79
C ALA A 204 -16.00 -9.18 -9.84
N CYS A 205 -15.46 -8.00 -10.17
CA CYS A 205 -16.03 -7.14 -11.21
C CYS A 205 -15.88 -7.73 -12.62
N PHE A 206 -14.82 -8.50 -12.89
CA PHE A 206 -14.71 -9.25 -14.15
C PHE A 206 -15.82 -10.29 -14.25
N CYS A 207 -16.06 -11.04 -13.18
CA CYS A 207 -17.13 -12.04 -13.12
C CYS A 207 -18.51 -11.42 -13.34
N ILE A 208 -18.80 -10.29 -12.67
CA ILE A 208 -20.07 -9.55 -12.83
C ILE A 208 -20.22 -9.00 -14.25
N HIS A 209 -19.14 -8.45 -14.82
CA HIS A 209 -19.12 -7.95 -16.20
C HIS A 209 -19.43 -9.05 -17.21
N GLU A 210 -18.78 -10.20 -17.09
CA GLU A 210 -19.00 -11.35 -17.96
C GLU A 210 -20.43 -11.91 -17.82
N ALA A 211 -21.00 -11.92 -16.61
CA ALA A 211 -22.38 -12.32 -16.37
C ALA A 211 -23.38 -11.36 -17.04
N ALA A 212 -23.16 -10.04 -16.92
CA ALA A 212 -23.96 -9.02 -17.60
C ALA A 212 -23.91 -9.16 -19.12
N GLN A 213 -22.73 -9.43 -19.70
CA GLN A 213 -22.57 -9.67 -21.13
C GLN A 213 -23.29 -10.95 -21.59
N LYS A 214 -23.20 -12.04 -20.81
CA LYS A 214 -23.93 -13.29 -21.09
C LYS A 214 -25.44 -13.09 -21.09
N ALA A 215 -25.96 -12.18 -20.25
CA ALA A 215 -27.37 -11.80 -20.20
C ALA A 215 -27.79 -10.84 -21.35
N GLY A 216 -26.86 -10.43 -22.22
CA GLY A 216 -27.12 -9.57 -23.36
C GLY A 216 -27.04 -8.07 -23.08
N LEU A 217 -26.52 -7.66 -21.91
CA LEU A 217 -26.32 -6.24 -21.60
C LEU A 217 -25.09 -5.70 -22.33
N SER A 218 -25.26 -4.58 -23.04
CA SER A 218 -24.17 -3.88 -23.73
C SER A 218 -23.43 -2.93 -22.77
N VAL A 219 -22.66 -3.51 -21.85
CA VAL A 219 -21.91 -2.76 -20.83
C VAL A 219 -20.42 -3.10 -20.85
N THR A 220 -19.60 -2.13 -20.46
CA THR A 220 -18.14 -2.28 -20.30
C THR A 220 -17.79 -2.62 -18.85
N LEU A 221 -16.57 -3.10 -18.62
CA LEU A 221 -16.03 -3.28 -17.27
C LEU A 221 -16.03 -1.96 -16.48
N ASN A 222 -15.69 -0.84 -17.13
CA ASN A 222 -15.71 0.46 -16.47
C ASN A 222 -17.13 0.88 -16.07
N ASP A 223 -18.16 0.39 -16.77
CA ASP A 223 -19.54 0.64 -16.37
C ASP A 223 -19.88 -0.06 -15.05
N ILE A 224 -19.42 -1.31 -14.88
CA ILE A 224 -19.48 -2.04 -13.61
C ILE A 224 -18.69 -1.31 -12.53
N GLY A 225 -17.46 -0.89 -12.83
CA GLY A 225 -16.60 -0.15 -11.89
C GLY A 225 -17.20 1.16 -11.40
N LYS A 226 -17.83 1.95 -12.29
CA LYS A 226 -18.52 3.20 -11.90
C LYS A 226 -19.74 2.93 -11.02
N ALA A 227 -20.52 1.89 -11.33
CA ALA A 227 -21.65 1.50 -10.49
C ALA A 227 -21.18 1.01 -9.12
N PHE A 228 -20.08 0.26 -9.08
CA PHE A 228 -19.46 -0.20 -7.86
C PHE A 228 -18.95 0.96 -6.99
N GLN A 229 -18.23 1.90 -7.58
CA GLN A 229 -17.75 3.09 -6.86
C GLN A 229 -18.92 3.94 -6.35
N TYR A 230 -20.00 4.07 -7.13
CA TYR A 230 -21.21 4.76 -6.67
C TYR A 230 -21.89 4.03 -5.50
N ALA A 231 -21.95 2.70 -5.55
CA ALA A 231 -22.46 1.88 -4.46
C ALA A 231 -21.61 2.06 -3.19
N GLN A 232 -20.30 2.02 -3.32
CA GLN A 232 -19.35 2.23 -2.23
C GLN A 232 -19.55 3.57 -1.51
N ARG A 233 -19.89 4.64 -2.24
CA ARG A 233 -20.18 5.96 -1.65
C ARG A 233 -21.37 5.98 -0.71
N SER A 234 -22.30 5.02 -0.81
CA SER A 234 -23.53 5.02 0.00
C SER A 234 -23.25 4.86 1.50
N PHE A 235 -22.16 4.19 1.87
CA PHE A 235 -21.74 3.94 3.25
C PHE A 235 -20.47 4.70 3.68
N THR A 236 -19.84 5.49 2.78
CA THR A 236 -18.68 6.35 3.11
C THR A 236 -19.02 7.82 3.28
N LYS A 237 -20.32 8.19 3.31
CA LYS A 237 -20.81 9.57 3.48
C LYS A 237 -20.37 10.25 4.78
N PHE A 238 -19.73 9.51 5.68
CA PHE A 238 -19.25 9.96 6.98
C PHE A 238 -17.80 10.45 6.99
N PHE A 239 -17.06 10.25 5.89
CA PHE A 239 -15.70 10.76 5.74
C PHE A 239 -15.74 12.08 4.96
N ASP A 240 -14.99 13.08 5.40
CA ASP A 240 -14.81 14.36 4.69
C ASP A 240 -14.28 14.08 3.27
N ASP A 241 -15.20 13.97 2.30
CA ASP A 241 -15.08 13.25 1.02
C ASP A 241 -13.71 13.42 0.33
N PRO A 242 -12.74 12.52 0.60
CA PRO A 242 -11.45 12.56 -0.09
C PRO A 242 -11.53 11.81 -1.42
N ILE A 243 -12.62 11.06 -1.69
CA ILE A 243 -12.68 10.12 -2.80
C ILE A 243 -13.07 10.88 -4.07
N PRO A 244 -12.26 10.87 -5.14
CA PRO A 244 -12.60 11.53 -6.39
C PRO A 244 -13.97 11.12 -6.96
N SER A 245 -14.77 12.15 -7.21
CA SER A 245 -16.02 12.26 -7.98
C SER A 245 -16.12 11.59 -9.35
N LEU A 246 -16.33 10.27 -9.52
CA LEU A 246 -16.79 9.79 -10.84
C LEU A 246 -18.31 9.92 -10.93
N ARG A 247 -18.78 10.47 -12.07
CA ARG A 247 -20.21 10.64 -12.33
C ARG A 247 -20.92 9.29 -12.24
N ARG A 248 -22.11 9.30 -11.62
CA ARG A 248 -23.04 8.15 -11.64
C ARG A 248 -23.18 7.65 -13.07
N ASN A 249 -23.13 6.33 -13.21
CA ASN A 249 -23.33 5.67 -14.49
C ASN A 249 -24.72 5.02 -14.54
N ASP A 250 -25.53 5.47 -15.47
CA ASP A 250 -26.89 4.96 -15.68
C ASP A 250 -26.94 3.87 -16.78
N ALA A 251 -25.78 3.35 -17.20
CA ALA A 251 -25.70 2.28 -18.21
C ALA A 251 -26.23 0.93 -17.71
N LEU A 252 -26.27 0.70 -16.40
CA LEU A 252 -26.81 -0.55 -15.82
C LEU A 252 -28.32 -0.43 -15.56
N PRO A 253 -29.10 -1.51 -15.80
CA PRO A 253 -30.51 -1.55 -15.42
C PRO A 253 -30.69 -1.46 -13.89
N PRO A 254 -31.87 -1.05 -13.39
CA PRO A 254 -32.11 -0.85 -11.96
C PRO A 254 -31.77 -2.06 -11.09
N THR A 255 -32.10 -3.28 -11.53
CA THR A 255 -31.75 -4.52 -10.81
C THR A 255 -30.26 -4.73 -10.66
N MET A 256 -29.48 -4.41 -11.69
CA MET A 256 -28.02 -4.45 -11.61
C MET A 256 -27.46 -3.34 -10.73
N GLN A 257 -28.07 -2.15 -10.72
CA GLN A 257 -27.67 -1.10 -9.78
C GLN A 257 -27.89 -1.54 -8.32
N GLU A 258 -29.06 -2.13 -8.01
CA GLU A 258 -29.38 -2.70 -6.70
C GLU A 258 -28.44 -3.86 -6.33
N PHE A 259 -28.15 -4.75 -7.28
CA PHE A 259 -27.17 -5.81 -7.11
C PHE A 259 -25.79 -5.25 -6.74
N MET A 260 -25.31 -4.22 -7.45
CA MET A 260 -24.02 -3.59 -7.15
C MET A 260 -24.00 -2.93 -5.76
N HIS A 261 -25.14 -2.38 -5.31
CA HIS A 261 -25.26 -1.85 -3.95
C HIS A 261 -25.10 -2.95 -2.90
N HIS A 262 -25.83 -4.06 -3.02
CA HIS A 262 -25.73 -5.18 -2.08
C HIS A 262 -24.38 -5.90 -2.15
N PHE A 263 -23.82 -6.06 -3.34
CA PHE A 263 -22.47 -6.61 -3.54
C PHE A 263 -21.44 -5.75 -2.82
N SER A 264 -21.48 -4.43 -3.02
CA SER A 264 -20.53 -3.52 -2.39
C SER A 264 -20.63 -3.54 -0.87
N ASP A 265 -21.85 -3.57 -0.32
CA ASP A 265 -22.08 -3.64 1.13
C ASP A 265 -21.61 -4.96 1.73
N SER A 266 -21.95 -6.08 1.09
CA SER A 266 -21.56 -7.42 1.56
C SER A 266 -20.06 -7.64 1.50
N TRP A 267 -19.41 -7.20 0.42
CA TRP A 267 -17.97 -7.32 0.25
C TRP A 267 -17.21 -6.44 1.24
N PHE A 268 -17.60 -5.17 1.37
CA PHE A 268 -17.00 -4.28 2.36
C PHE A 268 -17.24 -4.79 3.78
N GLY A 269 -18.45 -5.24 4.10
CA GLY A 269 -18.81 -5.80 5.39
C GLY A 269 -17.96 -7.03 5.74
N GLY A 270 -17.70 -7.92 4.79
CA GLY A 270 -16.88 -9.12 5.03
C GLY A 270 -15.41 -8.78 5.30
N LEU A 271 -14.88 -7.81 4.56
CA LEU A 271 -13.54 -7.26 4.81
C LEU A 271 -13.46 -6.62 6.20
N HIS A 272 -14.43 -5.79 6.57
CA HIS A 272 -14.43 -5.08 7.84
C HIS A 272 -14.66 -6.01 9.04
N ASP A 273 -15.49 -7.05 8.88
CA ASP A 273 -15.66 -8.13 9.87
C ASP A 273 -14.33 -8.84 10.14
N PHE A 274 -13.53 -9.08 9.10
CA PHE A 274 -12.19 -9.62 9.29
C PHE A 274 -11.34 -8.64 10.12
N THR A 275 -11.20 -7.38 9.68
CA THR A 275 -10.34 -6.38 10.35
C THR A 275 -10.70 -6.24 11.83
N THR A 276 -11.99 -6.14 12.16
CA THR A 276 -12.47 -5.98 13.54
C THR A 276 -12.42 -7.27 14.37
N SER A 277 -12.39 -8.45 13.74
CA SER A 277 -12.16 -9.73 14.43
C SER A 277 -10.72 -9.93 14.87
N MET A 278 -9.78 -9.14 14.34
CA MET A 278 -8.35 -9.28 14.60
C MET A 278 -7.89 -8.40 15.77
N PRO A 279 -6.85 -8.81 16.53
CA PRO A 279 -6.32 -8.01 17.63
C PRO A 279 -5.50 -6.81 17.11
N VAL A 280 -6.18 -5.75 16.69
CA VAL A 280 -5.60 -4.47 16.27
C VAL A 280 -5.58 -3.48 17.43
N CYS A 281 -4.57 -2.61 17.50
CA CYS A 281 -4.48 -1.53 18.51
C CYS A 281 -4.89 -0.16 17.95
N VAL A 282 -5.82 -0.14 16.99
CA VAL A 282 -6.47 1.08 16.48
C VAL A 282 -7.92 1.11 16.96
N SER A 283 -8.55 2.28 16.96
CA SER A 283 -9.99 2.37 17.24
C SER A 283 -10.81 1.77 16.09
N ASP A 284 -12.05 1.37 16.38
CA ASP A 284 -12.99 0.88 15.35
C ASP A 284 -13.19 1.90 14.23
N GLU A 285 -13.23 3.20 14.58
CA GLU A 285 -13.31 4.30 13.61
C GLU A 285 -12.08 4.37 12.69
N GLU A 286 -10.88 4.17 13.25
CA GLU A 286 -9.66 4.17 12.45
C GLU A 286 -9.56 2.90 11.58
N ALA A 287 -9.96 1.74 12.09
CA ALA A 287 -10.07 0.51 11.31
C ALA A 287 -11.04 0.68 10.12
N LEU A 288 -12.23 1.22 10.38
CA LEU A 288 -13.22 1.52 9.35
C LEU A 288 -12.66 2.50 8.30
N SER A 289 -11.99 3.57 8.74
CA SER A 289 -11.35 4.54 7.85
C SER A 289 -10.30 3.88 6.95
N LEU A 290 -9.47 3.00 7.51
CA LEU A 290 -8.43 2.28 6.79
C LEU A 290 -9.02 1.37 5.71
N ASP A 291 -10.04 0.61 6.08
CA ASP A 291 -10.76 -0.30 5.18
C ASP A 291 -11.43 0.48 4.04
N VAL A 292 -12.09 1.61 4.35
CA VAL A 292 -12.76 2.47 3.36
C VAL A 292 -11.78 3.01 2.32
N TYR A 293 -10.63 3.54 2.75
CA TYR A 293 -9.64 4.09 1.82
C TYR A 293 -8.99 3.01 0.97
N SER A 294 -8.66 1.85 1.57
CA SER A 294 -8.18 0.69 0.83
C SER A 294 -9.18 0.24 -0.26
N TYR A 295 -10.46 0.21 0.11
CA TYR A 295 -11.52 -0.19 -0.79
C TYR A 295 -11.73 0.82 -1.92
N ALA A 296 -11.77 2.11 -1.59
CA ALA A 296 -11.93 3.21 -2.56
C ALA A 296 -10.84 3.23 -3.64
N LEU A 297 -9.60 2.93 -3.27
CA LEU A 297 -8.47 2.88 -4.21
C LEU A 297 -8.74 1.89 -5.35
N ASN A 298 -9.28 0.72 -5.03
CA ASN A 298 -9.55 -0.34 -6.00
C ASN A 298 -10.82 -0.05 -6.82
N THR A 299 -11.87 0.51 -6.20
CA THR A 299 -13.08 0.88 -6.95
C THR A 299 -12.81 1.97 -7.99
N ILE A 300 -11.95 2.95 -7.68
CA ILE A 300 -11.50 3.98 -8.64
C ILE A 300 -10.76 3.31 -9.80
N ALA A 301 -9.83 2.39 -9.52
CA ALA A 301 -9.06 1.70 -10.54
C ALA A 301 -9.95 0.95 -11.54
N ILE A 302 -10.94 0.18 -11.06
CA ILE A 302 -11.86 -0.59 -11.91
C ILE A 302 -12.73 0.33 -12.78
N ALA A 303 -13.10 1.51 -12.27
CA ALA A 303 -13.94 2.45 -13.00
C ALA A 303 -13.24 3.12 -14.20
N VAL A 304 -11.91 3.03 -14.32
CA VAL A 304 -11.13 3.74 -15.35
C VAL A 304 -10.12 2.88 -16.10
N LYS A 305 -9.65 1.76 -15.53
CA LYS A 305 -8.68 0.85 -16.17
C LYS A 305 -9.37 -0.24 -16.99
N THR A 306 -8.68 -0.72 -18.01
CA THR A 306 -9.06 -1.92 -18.77
C THR A 306 -8.83 -3.19 -17.96
N LYS A 307 -9.42 -4.32 -18.39
CA LYS A 307 -9.19 -5.63 -17.78
C LYS A 307 -7.71 -6.00 -17.85
N GLU A 308 -7.08 -5.76 -18.99
CA GLU A 308 -5.67 -6.08 -19.24
C GLU A 308 -4.74 -5.27 -18.34
N GLU A 309 -5.02 -3.99 -18.12
CA GLU A 309 -4.27 -3.14 -17.19
C GLU A 309 -4.40 -3.64 -15.74
N LEU A 310 -5.61 -3.98 -15.30
CA LEU A 310 -5.85 -4.49 -13.95
C LEU A 310 -5.20 -5.86 -13.72
N GLU A 311 -5.28 -6.76 -14.70
CA GLU A 311 -4.57 -8.05 -14.65
C GLU A 311 -3.05 -7.85 -14.60
N GLN A 312 -2.52 -6.86 -15.33
CA GLN A 312 -1.11 -6.53 -15.27
C GLN A 312 -0.71 -5.93 -13.92
N ASP A 313 -1.57 -5.11 -13.32
CA ASP A 313 -1.37 -4.60 -11.96
C ASP A 313 -1.36 -5.73 -10.93
N THR A 314 -2.31 -6.68 -11.02
CA THR A 314 -2.32 -7.90 -10.19
C THR A 314 -1.02 -8.68 -10.34
N LYS A 315 -0.53 -8.88 -11.57
CA LYS A 315 0.75 -9.56 -11.83
C LYS A 315 1.96 -8.81 -11.26
N ASN A 316 1.95 -7.47 -11.31
CA ASN A 316 3.01 -6.64 -10.78
C ASN A 316 3.02 -6.62 -9.25
N ALA A 317 1.86 -6.70 -8.62
CA ALA A 317 1.70 -6.72 -7.17
C ALA A 317 1.87 -8.12 -6.57
N ALA A 318 1.53 -9.18 -7.31
CA ALA A 318 1.60 -10.55 -6.84
C ALA A 318 3.05 -11.07 -6.88
N THR A 319 3.58 -11.42 -5.72
CA THR A 319 4.78 -12.27 -5.62
C THR A 319 4.37 -13.74 -5.70
N LYS A 320 5.13 -14.58 -6.41
CA LYS A 320 4.87 -16.03 -6.48
C LYS A 320 4.84 -16.67 -5.09
N GLY A 321 3.78 -17.43 -4.79
CA GLY A 321 3.47 -17.99 -3.48
C GLY A 321 3.02 -16.97 -2.44
N GLY A 322 2.84 -15.71 -2.85
CA GLY A 322 2.51 -14.59 -1.98
C GLY A 322 1.03 -14.45 -1.69
N ILE A 323 0.72 -13.45 -0.87
CA ILE A 323 -0.60 -13.32 -0.27
C ILE A 323 -1.69 -12.94 -1.30
N LEU A 324 -1.37 -12.07 -2.26
CA LEU A 324 -2.32 -11.65 -3.30
C LEU A 324 -2.73 -12.82 -4.21
N GLU A 325 -1.77 -13.66 -4.63
CA GLU A 325 -2.05 -14.86 -5.44
C GLU A 325 -3.05 -15.78 -4.74
N ARG A 326 -2.95 -15.92 -3.41
CA ARG A 326 -3.87 -16.73 -2.61
C ARG A 326 -5.25 -16.13 -2.44
N GLY A 327 -5.35 -14.81 -2.30
CA GLY A 327 -6.65 -14.14 -2.33
C GLY A 327 -7.37 -14.37 -3.66
N VAL A 328 -6.63 -14.29 -4.78
CA VAL A 328 -7.16 -14.53 -6.13
C VAL A 328 -7.55 -16.01 -6.33
N GLU A 329 -6.70 -16.96 -5.93
CA GLU A 329 -7.04 -18.39 -5.98
C GLU A 329 -8.31 -18.71 -5.17
N TYR A 330 -8.40 -18.20 -3.93
CA TYR A 330 -9.58 -18.40 -3.09
C TYR A 330 -10.85 -17.87 -3.75
N PHE A 331 -10.78 -16.69 -4.39
CA PHE A 331 -11.91 -16.15 -5.13
C PHE A 331 -12.39 -17.11 -6.22
N TYR A 332 -11.48 -17.62 -7.06
CA TYR A 332 -11.83 -18.54 -8.14
C TYR A 332 -12.34 -19.90 -7.62
N GLU A 333 -11.82 -20.39 -6.50
CA GLU A 333 -12.22 -21.67 -5.92
C GLU A 333 -13.58 -21.61 -5.20
N VAL A 334 -13.90 -20.49 -4.55
CA VAL A 334 -15.01 -20.41 -3.57
C VAL A 334 -16.11 -19.42 -3.97
N ILE A 335 -15.77 -18.29 -4.57
CA ILE A 335 -16.70 -17.15 -4.75
C ILE A 335 -17.20 -17.04 -6.19
N GLU A 336 -16.32 -17.22 -7.20
CA GLU A 336 -16.58 -16.88 -8.60
C GLU A 336 -17.88 -17.50 -9.13
N SER A 337 -18.05 -18.82 -8.98
CA SER A 337 -19.20 -19.53 -9.58
C SER A 337 -20.53 -18.98 -9.09
N GLU A 338 -20.69 -18.80 -7.78
CA GLU A 338 -21.96 -18.34 -7.22
C GLU A 338 -22.18 -16.85 -7.49
N LEU A 339 -21.12 -16.03 -7.41
CA LEU A 339 -21.20 -14.63 -7.80
C LEU A 339 -21.65 -14.45 -9.25
N GLY A 340 -21.10 -15.22 -10.18
CA GLY A 340 -21.48 -15.19 -11.58
C GLY A 340 -22.94 -15.57 -11.82
N ASN A 341 -23.43 -16.61 -11.12
CA ASN A 341 -24.84 -17.04 -11.21
C ASN A 341 -25.81 -15.96 -10.70
N GLN A 342 -25.49 -15.35 -9.56
CA GLN A 342 -26.34 -14.29 -8.97
C GLN A 342 -26.29 -13.01 -9.80
N ALA A 343 -25.11 -12.62 -10.31
CA ALA A 343 -24.97 -11.48 -11.21
C ALA A 343 -25.73 -11.69 -12.53
N PHE A 344 -25.69 -12.90 -13.10
CA PHE A 344 -26.47 -13.24 -14.30
C PHE A 344 -27.97 -13.16 -14.00
N SER A 345 -28.40 -13.64 -12.84
CA SER A 345 -29.80 -13.58 -12.41
C SER A 345 -30.27 -12.13 -12.29
N ALA A 346 -29.51 -11.25 -11.62
CA ALA A 346 -29.82 -9.82 -11.57
C ALA A 346 -29.88 -9.17 -12.97
N ALA A 347 -28.95 -9.53 -13.86
CA ALA A 347 -28.92 -9.01 -15.22
C ALA A 347 -30.13 -9.44 -16.06
N CYS A 348 -30.74 -10.59 -15.73
CA CYS A 348 -31.99 -11.09 -16.33
C CYS A 348 -33.25 -10.66 -15.56
N ASP A 349 -33.18 -9.76 -14.58
CA ASP A 349 -34.31 -9.36 -13.73
C ASP A 349 -34.94 -10.55 -12.96
N HIS A 350 -34.10 -11.51 -12.58
CA HIS A 350 -34.48 -12.65 -11.74
C HIS A 350 -34.10 -12.39 -10.28
N PRO A 351 -34.85 -12.95 -9.32
CA PRO A 351 -34.56 -12.78 -7.90
C PRO A 351 -33.21 -13.41 -7.52
N ILE A 352 -32.48 -12.71 -6.65
CA ILE A 352 -31.28 -13.23 -5.99
C ILE A 352 -31.68 -14.27 -4.96
N SER A 353 -30.85 -15.31 -4.83
CA SER A 353 -31.10 -16.38 -3.85
C SER A 353 -31.10 -15.87 -2.41
N SER A 354 -32.07 -16.32 -1.62
CA SER A 354 -32.17 -15.97 -0.20
C SER A 354 -30.92 -16.42 0.56
N GLY A 355 -30.36 -15.55 1.41
CA GLY A 355 -29.14 -15.86 2.18
C GLY A 355 -27.82 -15.68 1.43
N TYR A 356 -27.87 -15.29 0.15
CA TYR A 356 -26.66 -15.14 -0.67
C TYR A 356 -25.74 -14.04 -0.12
N TRP A 357 -26.28 -12.89 0.25
CA TRP A 357 -25.47 -11.75 0.72
C TRP A 357 -24.75 -12.05 2.04
N GLU A 358 -25.39 -12.75 2.98
CA GLU A 358 -24.76 -13.22 4.21
C GLU A 358 -23.65 -14.25 3.93
N THR A 359 -23.89 -15.13 2.96
CA THR A 359 -22.90 -16.12 2.52
C THR A 359 -21.69 -15.44 1.89
N LEU A 360 -21.91 -14.49 0.98
CA LEU A 360 -20.85 -13.70 0.35
C LEU A 360 -20.03 -12.94 1.39
N ARG A 361 -20.69 -12.25 2.33
CA ARG A 361 -20.01 -11.53 3.43
C ARG A 361 -19.10 -12.45 4.24
N SER A 362 -19.58 -13.64 4.59
CA SER A 362 -18.80 -14.66 5.29
C SER A 362 -17.59 -15.14 4.47
N GLN A 363 -17.78 -15.44 3.18
CA GLN A 363 -16.70 -15.87 2.29
C GLN A 363 -15.63 -14.80 2.08
N VAL A 364 -16.02 -13.52 2.01
CA VAL A 364 -15.07 -12.40 1.89
C VAL A 364 -14.27 -12.20 3.18
N CYS A 365 -14.87 -12.42 4.34
CA CYS A 365 -14.15 -12.47 5.62
C CYS A 365 -13.14 -13.63 5.62
N SER A 366 -13.55 -14.83 5.18
CA SER A 366 -12.67 -15.99 5.05
C SER A 366 -11.51 -15.77 4.08
N LEU A 367 -11.74 -15.08 2.95
CA LEU A 367 -10.68 -14.71 1.99
C LEU A 367 -9.58 -13.90 2.68
N SER A 368 -9.96 -12.88 3.44
CA SER A 368 -9.02 -12.05 4.21
C SER A 368 -8.25 -12.87 5.25
N ARG A 369 -8.91 -13.81 5.90
CA ARG A 369 -8.31 -14.71 6.91
C ARG A 369 -7.29 -15.66 6.30
N GLU A 370 -7.63 -16.31 5.19
CA GLU A 370 -6.73 -17.17 4.42
C GLU A 370 -5.47 -16.41 3.96
N ALA A 371 -5.66 -15.20 3.42
CA ALA A 371 -4.57 -14.30 3.08
C ALA A 371 -3.65 -14.03 4.30
N TYR A 372 -4.24 -13.68 5.44
CA TYR A 372 -3.48 -13.40 6.66
C TYR A 372 -2.71 -14.63 7.18
N GLU A 373 -3.35 -15.79 7.30
CA GLU A 373 -2.71 -17.01 7.82
C GLU A 373 -1.52 -17.45 6.94
N ARG A 374 -1.65 -17.30 5.62
CA ARG A 374 -0.54 -17.54 4.68
C ARG A 374 0.62 -16.57 4.90
N SER A 375 0.32 -15.31 5.19
CA SER A 375 1.34 -14.28 5.40
C SER A 375 2.24 -14.60 6.59
N LEU A 376 1.68 -15.16 7.67
CA LEU A 376 2.44 -15.56 8.85
C LEU A 376 3.52 -16.59 8.52
N HIS A 377 3.21 -17.57 7.66
CA HIS A 377 4.18 -18.57 7.24
C HIS A 377 5.34 -18.00 6.42
N LEU A 378 5.10 -16.92 5.66
CA LEU A 378 6.12 -16.27 4.83
C LEU A 378 7.02 -15.30 5.61
N THR A 379 6.55 -14.75 6.73
CA THR A 379 7.30 -13.78 7.54
C THR A 379 7.99 -14.38 8.76
N SER A 380 7.81 -15.67 9.05
CA SER A 380 8.36 -16.34 10.25
C SER A 380 9.84 -16.78 10.12
N HIS A 381 10.68 -16.01 9.44
CA HIS A 381 12.09 -16.35 9.18
C HIS A 381 13.09 -15.47 9.92
#